data_AF-A0A1Y1L869-F1
#
_entry.id   AF-A0A1Y1L869-F1
#
_cell.length_a   1.000
_cell.length_b   1.000
_cell.length_c   1.000
_cell.angle_alpha   90.00
_cell.angle_beta   90.00
_cell.angle_gamma   90.00
#
_symmetry.space_group_name_H-M   'P 1'
#
loop_
_entity.id
_entity.type
_entity.pdbx_description
1 polymer ?
#
loop_
_entity_poly.entity_id
_entity_poly.type
_entity_poly.pdbx_seq_one_letter_code
_entity_poly.pdbx_strand_id
1 'polypeptide(L)'
;MEDEGVDKTEVEVSVTLSVPINVEDLQKETAACRHLQRVRTYIEAAWPQRKRQISDDKAAEFFIHRDRLRIINGCIFLDERPVIPTSQQQKILEELHIGHPGATRMQSLAREKCFWPGINDQVTTFVKRCKQCAENAKSPIKEVLHPWPKPEAPWQRLHIDFAGPMEGDY
;
A
#
# COMPACT_ATOMS: atom_id res chain seq x y z
N MET A 1 21.89 38.33 33.97
CA MET A 1 20.43 38.21 33.98
C MET A 1 19.99 38.63 32.61
N GLU A 2 19.93 37.67 31.69
CA GLU A 2 19.44 37.79 30.33
C GLU A 2 19.19 36.33 29.92
N ASP A 3 17.97 35.90 30.22
CA ASP A 3 17.37 34.65 29.77
C ASP A 3 16.71 34.98 28.43
N GLU A 4 17.45 34.83 27.34
CA GLU A 4 16.89 34.89 25.98
C GLU A 4 16.23 33.54 25.72
N GLY A 5 14.96 33.45 26.10
CA GLY A 5 14.09 32.33 25.80
C GLY A 5 13.94 32.16 24.29
N VAL A 6 14.64 31.17 23.74
CA VAL A 6 14.42 30.69 22.38
C VAL A 6 12.97 30.22 22.26
N ASP A 7 12.25 30.89 21.38
CA ASP A 7 10.85 30.66 21.05
C ASP A 7 10.63 29.20 20.62
N LYS A 8 9.78 28.49 21.38
CA LYS A 8 9.52 27.05 21.23
C LYS A 8 8.58 26.70 20.06
N THR A 9 8.31 27.63 19.15
CA THR A 9 7.43 27.42 17.99
C THR A 9 8.12 27.20 16.65
N GLU A 10 9.45 27.20 16.61
CA GLU A 10 10.24 26.85 15.42
C GLU A 10 10.88 25.45 15.50
N VAL A 11 10.24 24.52 16.21
CA VAL A 11 10.72 23.12 16.28
C VAL A 11 10.51 22.45 14.92
N GLU A 12 11.58 22.46 14.11
CA GLU A 12 11.94 21.49 13.08
C GLU A 12 10.79 20.61 12.57
N VAL A 13 9.94 21.14 11.71
CA VAL A 13 9.19 20.28 10.78
C VAL A 13 10.10 20.03 9.57
N SER A 14 11.25 19.39 9.82
CA SER A 14 11.91 18.63 8.78
C SER A 14 10.96 17.47 8.49
N VAL A 15 10.08 17.67 7.52
CA VAL A 15 9.23 16.59 7.01
C VAL A 15 10.22 15.58 6.43
N THR A 16 10.64 14.62 7.26
CA THR A 16 11.29 13.40 6.80
C THR A 16 10.19 12.62 6.10
N LEU A 17 9.86 13.06 4.87
CA LEU A 17 9.13 12.25 3.91
C LEU A 17 9.99 11.01 3.76
N SER A 18 9.61 9.98 4.50
CA SER A 18 10.28 8.68 4.49
C SER A 18 9.85 7.85 3.27
N VAL A 19 9.15 8.50 2.34
CA VAL A 19 8.90 8.09 0.97
C VAL A 19 9.66 9.07 0.07
N PRO A 20 10.29 8.64 -1.04
CA PRO A 20 11.04 9.52 -1.94
C PRO A 20 10.10 10.42 -2.77
N ILE A 21 9.40 11.32 -2.09
CA ILE A 21 8.60 12.38 -2.68
C ILE A 21 9.29 13.69 -2.34
N ASN A 22 9.53 14.52 -3.35
CA ASN A 22 9.94 15.91 -3.13
C ASN A 22 8.76 16.68 -2.50
N VAL A 23 9.00 17.37 -1.39
CA VAL A 23 7.98 18.17 -0.69
C VAL A 23 7.34 19.20 -1.61
N GLU A 24 8.14 19.84 -2.48
CA GLU A 24 7.65 20.84 -3.44
C GLU A 24 6.69 20.22 -4.46
N ASP A 25 7.04 19.03 -4.97
CA ASP A 25 6.18 18.28 -5.89
C ASP A 25 4.88 17.86 -5.18
N LEU A 26 4.96 17.38 -3.94
CA LEU A 26 3.79 17.01 -3.15
C LEU A 26 2.85 18.20 -2.93
N GLN A 27 3.40 19.36 -2.60
CA GLN A 27 2.62 20.58 -2.39
C GLN A 27 1.90 20.99 -3.68
N LYS A 28 2.63 21.01 -4.81
CA LYS A 28 2.08 21.33 -6.13
C LYS A 28 0.98 20.36 -6.55
N GLU A 29 1.22 19.05 -6.41
CA GLU A 29 0.26 18.01 -6.77
C GLU A 29 -0.97 18.02 -5.85
N THR A 30 -0.77 18.30 -4.56
CA THR A 30 -1.88 18.50 -3.59
C THR A 30 -2.74 19.67 -4.02
N ALA A 31 -2.12 20.79 -4.40
CA ALA A 31 -2.81 21.98 -4.88
C ALA A 31 -3.53 21.75 -6.22
N ALA A 32 -3.04 20.88 -7.09
CA ALA A 32 -3.70 20.53 -8.36
C ALA A 32 -4.84 19.49 -8.19
N CYS A 33 -4.89 18.78 -7.07
CA CYS A 33 -5.78 17.66 -6.89
C CYS A 33 -7.19 18.07 -6.43
N ARG A 34 -8.19 17.97 -7.31
CA ARG A 34 -9.57 18.46 -7.08
C ARG A 34 -10.20 18.06 -5.75
N HIS A 35 -10.13 16.78 -5.38
CA HIS A 35 -10.74 16.30 -4.13
C HIS A 35 -9.92 16.74 -2.90
N LEU A 36 -8.60 16.85 -3.01
CA LEU A 36 -7.77 17.38 -1.93
C LEU A 36 -7.96 18.89 -1.73
N GLN A 37 -8.18 19.66 -2.80
CA GLN A 37 -8.62 21.07 -2.69
C GLN A 37 -9.90 21.17 -1.87
N ARG A 38 -10.87 20.27 -2.12
CA ARG A 38 -12.13 20.23 -1.37
C ARG A 38 -11.92 19.86 0.09
N VAL A 39 -11.10 18.84 0.36
CA VAL A 39 -10.72 18.43 1.72
C VAL A 39 -10.03 19.58 2.44
N ARG A 40 -9.13 20.32 1.78
CA ARG A 40 -8.49 21.52 2.31
C ARG A 40 -9.51 22.57 2.75
N THR A 41 -10.50 22.88 1.90
CA THR A 41 -11.58 23.81 2.29
C THR A 41 -12.33 23.34 3.53
N TYR A 42 -12.55 22.03 3.70
CA TYR A 42 -13.23 21.50 4.89
C TYR A 42 -12.37 21.55 6.15
N ILE A 43 -11.04 21.41 6.03
CA ILE A 43 -10.11 21.56 7.14
C ILE A 43 -10.02 23.03 7.58
N GLU A 44 -9.95 23.97 6.63
CA GLU A 44 -9.81 25.41 6.91
C GLU A 44 -11.12 26.05 7.41
N ALA A 45 -12.27 25.61 6.91
CA ALA A 45 -13.58 26.14 7.32
C ALA A 45 -14.28 25.20 8.32
N ALA A 46 -15.01 24.21 7.80
CA ALA A 46 -15.64 23.17 8.60
C ALA A 46 -16.03 21.99 7.70
N TRP A 47 -15.96 20.79 8.27
CA TRP A 47 -16.53 19.60 7.64
C TRP A 47 -18.06 19.64 7.69
N PRO A 48 -18.76 19.17 6.64
CA PRO A 48 -20.20 18.96 6.70
C PRO A 48 -20.60 18.01 7.84
N GLN A 49 -21.82 18.14 8.38
CA GLN A 49 -22.24 17.32 9.53
C GLN A 49 -22.38 15.84 9.20
N ARG A 50 -22.68 15.51 7.93
CA ARG A 50 -22.86 14.13 7.47
C ARG A 50 -22.07 13.90 6.19
N LYS A 51 -21.44 12.72 6.06
CA LYS A 51 -20.73 12.28 4.84
C LYS A 51 -21.56 12.46 3.56
N ARG A 52 -22.87 12.16 3.62
CA ARG A 52 -23.79 12.27 2.46
C ARG A 52 -23.98 13.69 1.94
N GLN A 53 -23.56 14.72 2.68
CA GLN A 53 -23.63 16.12 2.25
C GLN A 53 -22.40 16.55 1.42
N ILE A 54 -21.38 15.70 1.33
CA ILE A 54 -20.19 15.95 0.51
C ILE A 54 -20.49 15.47 -0.91
N SER A 55 -20.41 16.37 -1.88
CA SER A 55 -20.73 16.08 -3.29
C SER A 55 -19.61 15.37 -4.06
N ASP A 56 -18.35 15.54 -3.65
CA ASP A 56 -17.21 14.85 -4.25
C ASP A 56 -16.97 13.54 -3.48
N ASP A 57 -17.27 12.40 -4.12
CA ASP A 57 -17.15 11.08 -3.49
C ASP A 57 -15.74 10.80 -2.98
N LYS A 58 -14.70 11.20 -3.72
CA LYS A 58 -13.31 11.03 -3.28
C LYS A 58 -12.99 11.90 -2.07
N ALA A 59 -13.51 13.13 -2.01
CA ALA A 59 -13.38 13.95 -0.82
C ALA A 59 -14.16 13.37 0.37
N ALA A 60 -15.31 12.74 0.11
CA ALA A 60 -16.15 12.14 1.14
C ALA A 60 -15.47 10.94 1.84
N GLU A 61 -14.56 10.24 1.17
CA GLU A 61 -13.76 9.15 1.76
C GLU A 61 -12.90 9.61 2.94
N PHE A 62 -12.48 10.89 2.95
CA PHE A 62 -11.71 11.47 4.05
C PHE A 62 -12.55 11.79 5.28
N PHE A 63 -13.89 11.76 5.19
CA PHE A 63 -14.80 12.15 6.27
C PHE A 63 -14.57 11.38 7.58
N ILE A 64 -14.23 10.09 7.48
CA ILE A 64 -13.97 9.24 8.65
C ILE A 64 -12.66 9.60 9.37
N HIS A 65 -11.79 10.37 8.72
CA HIS A 65 -10.48 10.78 9.22
C HIS A 65 -10.40 12.28 9.55
N ARG A 66 -11.50 13.02 9.36
CA ARG A 66 -11.55 14.48 9.41
C ARG A 66 -10.89 15.12 10.64
N ASP A 67 -11.06 14.52 11.81
CA ASP A 67 -10.57 15.08 13.09
C ASP A 67 -9.04 14.94 13.24
N ARG A 68 -8.40 14.16 12.37
CA ARG A 68 -6.95 13.89 12.36
C ARG A 68 -6.24 14.54 11.18
N LEU A 69 -6.97 15.23 10.30
CA LEU A 69 -6.41 15.87 9.13
C LEU A 69 -5.89 17.27 9.46
N ARG A 70 -4.68 17.59 8.99
CA ARG A 70 -4.03 18.89 9.18
C ARG A 70 -3.40 19.39 7.89
N ILE A 71 -3.27 20.70 7.76
CA ILE A 71 -2.55 21.35 6.66
C ILE A 71 -1.23 21.89 7.21
N ILE A 72 -0.12 21.50 6.57
CA ILE A 72 1.23 21.95 6.92
C ILE A 72 1.92 22.34 5.62
N ASN A 73 2.36 23.59 5.50
CA ASN A 73 3.04 24.12 4.30
C ASN A 73 2.27 23.84 2.99
N GLY A 74 0.93 23.88 3.02
CA GLY A 74 0.09 23.61 1.85
C GLY A 74 -0.11 22.13 1.50
N CYS A 75 0.53 21.21 2.22
CA CYS A 75 0.32 19.77 2.13
C CYS A 75 -0.71 19.31 3.17
N ILE A 76 -1.45 18.24 2.87
CA ILE A 76 -2.42 17.63 3.80
C ILE A 76 -1.76 16.44 4.47
N PHE A 77 -1.91 16.32 5.78
CA PHE A 77 -1.40 15.22 6.59
C PHE A 77 -2.54 14.54 7.36
N LEU A 78 -2.43 13.23 7.55
CA LEU A 78 -3.21 12.45 8.50
C LEU A 78 -2.30 12.06 9.68
N ASP A 79 -2.48 12.74 10.80
CA ASP A 79 -1.48 12.80 11.88
C ASP A 79 -0.12 13.24 11.30
N GLU A 80 0.91 12.39 11.35
CA GLU A 80 2.26 12.65 10.84
C GLU A 80 2.47 12.17 9.40
N ARG A 81 1.44 11.60 8.75
CA ARG A 81 1.60 10.94 7.44
C ARG A 81 1.08 11.82 6.30
N PRO A 82 1.88 12.06 5.25
CA PRO A 82 1.43 12.84 4.10
C PRO A 82 0.28 12.14 3.38
N VAL A 83 -0.73 12.92 3.02
CA VAL A 83 -1.82 12.48 2.13
C VAL A 83 -1.34 12.57 0.70
N ILE A 84 -1.35 11.43 0.00
CA ILE A 84 -0.81 11.34 -1.37
C ILE A 84 -1.88 11.67 -2.42
N PRO A 85 -1.67 12.69 -3.27
CA PRO A 85 -2.55 13.01 -4.40
C PRO A 85 -2.67 11.84 -5.39
N THR A 86 -3.83 11.69 -6.04
CA THR A 86 -4.07 10.59 -6.99
C THR A 86 -3.01 10.49 -8.09
N SER A 87 -2.45 11.60 -8.56
CA SER A 87 -1.40 11.64 -9.58
C SER A 87 -0.10 10.96 -9.12
N GLN A 88 0.18 10.96 -7.82
CA GLN A 88 1.41 10.40 -7.25
C GLN A 88 1.24 8.98 -6.70
N GLN A 89 0.01 8.51 -6.48
CA GLN A 89 -0.27 7.19 -5.88
C GLN A 89 0.42 6.04 -6.62
N GLN A 90 0.41 6.05 -7.96
CA GLN A 90 1.05 5.02 -8.77
C GLN A 90 2.58 4.96 -8.54
N LYS A 91 3.26 6.10 -8.55
CA LYS A 91 4.70 6.19 -8.26
C LYS A 91 5.02 5.65 -6.88
N ILE A 92 4.19 5.96 -5.87
CA ILE A 92 4.39 5.44 -4.51
C ILE A 92 4.19 3.93 -4.44
N LEU A 93 3.22 3.39 -5.16
CA LEU A 93 3.04 1.93 -5.23
C LEU A 93 4.26 1.26 -5.88
N GLU A 94 4.85 1.86 -6.91
CA GLU A 94 6.07 1.35 -7.55
C GLU A 94 7.26 1.36 -6.58
N GLU A 95 7.48 2.46 -5.86
CA GLU A 95 8.54 2.60 -4.85
C GLU A 95 8.37 1.60 -3.69
N LEU A 96 7.16 1.49 -3.15
CA LEU A 96 6.83 0.52 -2.10
C LEU A 96 6.99 -0.93 -2.56
N HIS A 97 6.99 -1.19 -3.86
CA HIS A 97 7.13 -2.51 -4.45
C HIS A 97 8.58 -2.85 -4.86
N ILE A 98 9.53 -1.94 -4.64
CA ILE A 98 10.96 -2.24 -4.83
C ILE A 98 11.35 -3.47 -3.99
N GLY A 99 11.99 -4.44 -4.64
CA GLY A 99 12.34 -5.72 -4.02
C GLY A 99 11.17 -6.71 -3.90
N HIS A 100 10.03 -6.44 -4.56
CA HIS A 100 8.86 -7.32 -4.63
C HIS A 100 8.30 -7.83 -3.29
N PRO A 101 8.12 -6.95 -2.27
CA PRO A 101 7.51 -7.37 -1.03
C PRO A 101 6.07 -7.84 -1.26
N GLY A 102 5.66 -8.88 -0.54
CA GLY A 102 4.26 -9.31 -0.51
C GLY A 102 3.34 -8.23 0.08
N ALA A 103 2.03 -8.35 -0.19
CA ALA A 103 1.04 -7.34 0.16
C ALA A 103 1.07 -6.93 1.65
N THR A 104 1.21 -7.87 2.58
CA THR A 104 1.26 -7.58 4.02
C THR A 104 2.43 -6.67 4.40
N ARG A 105 3.63 -6.94 3.86
CA ARG A 105 4.82 -6.12 4.13
C ARG A 105 4.67 -4.73 3.50
N MET A 106 4.21 -4.69 2.25
CA MET A 106 3.97 -3.43 1.53
C MET A 106 2.91 -2.56 2.22
N GLN A 107 1.81 -3.15 2.72
CA GLN A 107 0.80 -2.44 3.53
C GLN A 107 1.37 -1.91 4.84
N SER A 108 2.23 -2.67 5.51
CA SER A 108 2.86 -2.25 6.77
C SER A 108 3.74 -1.02 6.53
N LEU A 109 4.56 -1.06 5.47
CA LEU A 109 5.39 0.08 5.06
C LEU A 109 4.52 1.28 4.67
N ALA A 110 3.49 1.07 3.85
CA ALA A 110 2.58 2.14 3.44
C ALA A 110 1.92 2.83 4.65
N ARG A 111 1.46 2.06 5.64
CA ARG A 111 0.81 2.59 6.85
C ARG A 111 1.71 3.48 7.70
N GLU A 112 3.01 3.19 7.72
CA GLU A 112 4.01 3.98 8.44
C GLU A 112 4.30 5.29 7.71
N LYS A 113 4.35 5.24 6.38
CA LYS A 113 5.00 6.29 5.58
C LYS A 113 4.03 7.30 4.94
N CYS A 114 2.81 6.90 4.60
CA CYS A 114 1.89 7.76 3.86
C CYS A 114 0.42 7.34 4.02
N PHE A 115 -0.49 8.13 3.44
CA PHE A 115 -1.91 7.83 3.50
C PHE A 115 -2.67 8.27 2.24
N TRP A 116 -3.63 7.45 1.83
CA TRP A 116 -4.81 7.87 1.10
C TRP A 116 -5.92 6.84 1.34
N PRO A 117 -7.21 7.21 1.21
CA PRO A 117 -8.29 6.25 1.33
C PRO A 117 -8.15 5.10 0.31
N GLY A 118 -8.29 3.86 0.77
CA GLY A 118 -8.17 2.67 -0.08
C GLY A 118 -6.74 2.20 -0.40
N ILE A 119 -5.70 2.79 0.22
CA ILE A 119 -4.29 2.38 0.00
C ILE A 119 -4.05 0.87 0.14
N ASN A 120 -4.65 0.22 1.14
CA ASN A 120 -4.47 -1.22 1.37
C ASN A 120 -5.00 -2.06 0.19
N ASP A 121 -6.16 -1.69 -0.36
CA ASP A 121 -6.79 -2.40 -1.46
C ASP A 121 -6.00 -2.18 -2.75
N GLN A 122 -5.52 -0.95 -2.98
CA GLN A 122 -4.64 -0.64 -4.09
C GLN A 122 -3.33 -1.42 -4.01
N VAL A 123 -2.70 -1.51 -2.82
CA VAL A 123 -1.51 -2.35 -2.59
C VAL A 123 -1.78 -3.81 -2.94
N THR A 124 -2.88 -4.40 -2.47
CA THR A 124 -3.18 -5.81 -2.79
C THR A 124 -3.39 -6.01 -4.29
N THR A 125 -4.07 -5.07 -4.95
CA THR A 125 -4.31 -5.12 -6.39
C THR A 125 -3.00 -4.98 -7.17
N PHE A 126 -2.13 -4.07 -6.74
CA PHE A 126 -0.82 -3.82 -7.34
C PHE A 126 0.06 -5.07 -7.29
N VAL A 127 0.23 -5.67 -6.11
CA VAL A 127 1.04 -6.90 -5.93
C VAL A 127 0.46 -8.06 -6.74
N LYS A 128 -0.88 -8.22 -6.78
CA LYS A 128 -1.53 -9.27 -7.58
C LYS A 128 -1.30 -9.12 -9.09
N ARG A 129 -1.12 -7.88 -9.58
CA ARG A 129 -0.87 -7.59 -11.00
C ARG A 129 0.60 -7.72 -11.38
N CYS A 130 1.51 -7.86 -10.41
CA CYS A 130 2.93 -8.01 -10.68
C CYS A 130 3.24 -9.41 -11.24
N LYS A 131 3.71 -9.47 -12.50
CA LYS A 131 4.06 -10.70 -13.19
C LYS A 131 5.16 -11.49 -12.46
N GLN A 132 6.22 -10.81 -12.03
CA GLN A 132 7.33 -11.44 -11.31
C GLN A 132 6.88 -12.02 -9.96
N CYS A 133 5.99 -11.32 -9.23
CA CYS A 133 5.42 -11.87 -8.01
C CYS A 133 4.53 -13.09 -8.29
N ALA A 134 3.75 -13.08 -9.37
CA ALA A 134 2.88 -14.18 -9.75
C ALA A 134 3.69 -15.43 -10.17
N GLU A 135 4.76 -15.26 -10.95
CA GLU A 135 5.64 -16.35 -11.40
C GLU A 135 6.41 -17.01 -10.25
N ASN A 136 6.77 -16.23 -9.23
CA ASN A 136 7.50 -16.71 -8.06
C ASN A 136 6.58 -17.03 -6.86
N ALA A 137 5.26 -16.92 -7.04
CA ALA A 137 4.32 -17.26 -5.99
C ALA A 137 4.36 -18.78 -5.72
N LYS A 138 4.05 -19.18 -4.49
CA LYS A 138 3.86 -20.59 -4.17
C LYS A 138 2.76 -21.15 -5.08
N SER A 139 3.02 -22.31 -5.66
CA SER A 139 2.00 -23.05 -6.39
C SER A 139 0.77 -23.25 -5.49
N PRO A 140 -0.45 -23.23 -6.06
CA PRO A 140 -1.64 -23.55 -5.29
C PRO A 140 -1.48 -24.92 -4.61
N ILE A 141 -2.21 -25.10 -3.51
CA ILE A 141 -2.28 -26.40 -2.82
C ILE A 141 -2.58 -27.46 -3.88
N LYS A 142 -1.70 -28.46 -3.99
CA LYS A 142 -1.90 -29.58 -4.91
C LYS A 142 -3.27 -30.18 -4.59
N GLU A 143 -4.05 -30.43 -5.64
CA GLU A 143 -5.33 -31.13 -5.53
C GLU A 143 -5.23 -32.35 -4.64
N VAL A 144 -6.35 -32.71 -4.01
CA VAL A 144 -6.42 -33.90 -3.15
C VAL A 144 -5.91 -35.09 -3.96
N LEU A 145 -4.88 -35.77 -3.44
CA LEU A 145 -4.37 -36.97 -4.10
C LEU A 145 -5.51 -37.96 -4.24
N HIS A 146 -5.84 -38.34 -5.47
CA HIS A 146 -6.79 -39.41 -5.74
C HIS A 146 -6.02 -40.73 -5.75
N PRO A 147 -6.05 -41.52 -4.66
CA PRO A 147 -5.35 -42.79 -4.65
C PRO A 147 -6.01 -43.72 -5.65
N TRP A 148 -5.20 -44.54 -6.30
CA TRP A 148 -5.73 -45.61 -7.12
C TRP A 148 -6.52 -46.61 -6.25
N PRO A 149 -7.61 -47.20 -6.78
CA PRO A 149 -8.33 -48.27 -6.10
C PRO A 149 -7.39 -49.42 -5.73
N LYS A 150 -7.59 -50.03 -4.58
CA LYS A 150 -6.77 -51.17 -4.13
C LYS A 150 -6.99 -52.36 -5.08
N PRO A 151 -5.91 -53.03 -5.56
CA PRO A 151 -6.07 -54.27 -6.32
C PRO A 151 -6.64 -55.38 -5.41
N GLU A 152 -7.58 -56.14 -5.93
CA GLU A 152 -8.30 -57.24 -5.26
C GLU A 152 -7.67 -58.61 -5.53
N ALA A 153 -6.82 -58.74 -6.56
CA ALA A 153 -6.13 -59.98 -6.90
C ALA A 153 -4.71 -59.73 -7.45
N PRO A 154 -3.82 -60.75 -7.41
CA PRO A 154 -2.52 -60.69 -8.07
C PRO A 154 -2.64 -60.36 -9.56
N TRP A 155 -1.62 -59.70 -10.13
CA TRP A 155 -1.56 -59.32 -11.55
C TRP A 155 -2.62 -58.31 -12.04
N GLN A 156 -3.45 -57.74 -11.16
CA GLN A 156 -4.44 -56.72 -11.56
C GLN A 156 -3.86 -55.34 -11.84
N ARG A 157 -2.71 -55.00 -11.24
CA ARG A 157 -1.99 -53.75 -11.53
C ARG A 157 -0.50 -53.94 -11.35
N LEU A 158 0.28 -53.50 -12.33
CA LEU A 158 1.73 -53.49 -12.32
C LEU A 158 2.21 -52.04 -12.42
N HIS A 159 3.03 -51.61 -11.47
CA HIS A 159 3.74 -50.34 -11.53
C HIS A 159 5.19 -50.65 -11.91
N ILE A 160 5.66 -50.10 -13.01
CA ILE A 160 7.03 -50.29 -13.51
C ILE A 160 7.66 -48.90 -13.59
N ASP A 161 8.87 -48.77 -13.06
CA ASP A 161 9.67 -47.55 -13.14
C ASP A 161 11.12 -47.92 -13.48
N PHE A 162 11.86 -46.98 -14.05
CA PHE A 162 13.28 -47.17 -14.32
C PHE A 162 14.09 -46.82 -13.07
N ALA A 163 15.05 -47.68 -12.72
CA ALA A 163 16.10 -47.34 -11.76
C ALA A 163 17.34 -46.90 -12.52
N GLY A 164 17.81 -45.65 -12.35
CA GLY A 164 19.05 -45.19 -12.98
C GLY A 164 19.45 -43.73 -12.70
N PRO A 165 20.71 -43.36 -13.03
CA PRO A 165 21.75 -44.21 -13.63
C PRO A 165 22.44 -45.13 -12.61
N MET A 166 22.78 -46.34 -13.05
CA MET A 166 23.61 -47.28 -12.30
C MET A 166 25.00 -47.29 -12.96
N GLU A 167 26.06 -47.17 -12.16
CA GLU A 167 27.46 -47.10 -12.63
C GLU A 167 27.85 -45.89 -13.50
N GLY A 168 27.00 -44.85 -13.56
CA GLY A 168 27.39 -43.54 -14.12
C GLY A 168 27.18 -43.36 -15.62
N ASP A 169 26.63 -44.36 -16.31
CA ASP A 169 26.28 -44.29 -17.73
C ASP A 169 24.76 -44.09 -17.92
N TYR A 170 24.41 -43.17 -18.82
CA TYR A 170 23.03 -42.89 -19.28
C TYR A 170 22.76 -43.50 -20.65
#